data_AF-A0AAW2D817-F1
#
_entry.id   AF-A0AAW2D817-F1
#
_cell.length_a   1.000
_cell.length_b   1.000
_cell.length_c   1.000
_cell.angle_alpha   90.00
_cell.angle_beta   90.00
_cell.angle_gamma   90.00
#
_symmetry.space_group_name_H-M   'P 1'
#
loop_
_entity.id
_entity.type
_entity.pdbx_description
1 polymer ?
#
loop_
_entity_poly.entity_id
_entity_poly.type
_entity_poly.pdbx_seq_one_letter_code
_entity_poly.pdbx_strand_id
1 'polypeptide(L)'
;MAAKEIIVKGARWSIGNGLKVRSNFLPQEAEMVLRIPISVHLPEDSMIWAWSTHGKFIVKSAYAVAQKWLKERNARSDIGGSSDSSRLGSIWKLIWHLNCLNKIKHFMWRACRNILPTKNRLMTRGVGSEDCCALCGHILWDCQYAKGVWNGTKIKLPWMQEPLHEFIDIVWEIMESYPNVDWILFAVTAWSLWSNRNSAIHEGKSKGKKF
;
A
#
# COMPACT_ATOMS: atom_id res chain seq x y z
N MET A 1 -1.91 36.08 13.51
CA MET A 1 -1.13 37.09 12.77
C MET A 1 -0.60 36.40 11.51
N ALA A 2 -0.92 36.91 10.33
CA ALA A 2 -0.79 36.13 9.09
C ALA A 2 0.63 36.20 8.51
N ALA A 3 1.14 35.08 7.97
CA ALA A 3 2.48 34.97 7.37
C ALA A 3 2.80 36.07 6.32
N LYS A 4 1.76 36.70 5.75
CA LYS A 4 1.83 37.87 4.87
C LYS A 4 2.49 39.12 5.46
N GLU A 5 2.59 39.22 6.79
CA GLU A 5 3.18 40.40 7.47
C GLU A 5 4.70 40.30 7.61
N ILE A 6 5.25 39.09 7.52
CA ILE A 6 6.69 38.80 7.64
C ILE A 6 7.33 38.61 6.26
N ILE A 7 6.51 38.25 5.27
CA ILE A 7 6.91 37.85 3.94
C ILE A 7 6.42 38.88 2.91
N VAL A 8 7.34 39.50 2.18
CA VAL A 8 6.98 40.35 1.03
C VAL A 8 6.64 39.42 -0.17
N LYS A 9 5.79 39.89 -1.10
CA LYS A 9 5.45 39.20 -2.36
C LYS A 9 6.70 38.51 -2.93
N GLY A 10 6.64 37.18 -3.11
CA GLY A 10 7.76 36.37 -3.57
C GLY A 10 8.50 35.58 -2.49
N ALA A 11 7.91 35.35 -1.31
CA ALA A 11 8.52 34.55 -0.23
C ALA A 11 9.83 35.15 0.36
N ARG A 12 9.99 36.49 0.28
CA ARG A 12 11.19 37.21 0.77
C ARG A 12 11.08 37.52 2.27
N TRP A 13 12.13 37.25 3.04
CA TRP A 13 12.24 37.75 4.42
C TRP A 13 12.56 39.24 4.41
N SER A 14 11.76 40.06 5.11
CA SER A 14 12.09 41.48 5.34
C SER A 14 13.14 41.61 6.43
N ILE A 15 14.38 41.20 6.14
CA ILE A 15 15.51 41.29 7.07
C ILE A 15 16.11 42.69 6.93
N GLY A 16 15.47 43.70 7.52
CA GLY A 16 16.12 44.99 7.73
C GLY A 16 17.29 44.85 8.71
N ASN A 17 17.32 45.67 9.76
CA ASN A 17 18.27 45.61 10.87
C ASN A 17 18.14 44.38 11.81
N GLY A 18 17.59 43.25 11.34
CA GLY A 18 17.40 42.03 12.15
C GLY A 18 16.32 42.08 13.23
N LEU A 19 15.67 43.24 13.47
CA LEU A 19 14.64 43.40 14.50
C LEU A 19 13.43 42.48 14.28
N LYS A 20 13.00 42.31 13.03
CA LYS A 20 11.90 41.40 12.69
C LYS A 20 12.21 39.93 12.97
N VAL A 21 13.48 39.53 12.89
CA VAL A 21 13.89 38.16 13.24
C VAL A 21 13.85 38.00 14.76
N ARG A 22 14.43 38.96 15.50
CA ARG A 22 14.42 38.94 16.98
C ARG A 22 13.02 39.04 17.60
N SER A 23 12.04 39.61 16.91
CA SER A 23 10.66 39.71 17.39
C SER A 23 9.79 38.48 17.09
N ASN A 24 10.17 37.63 16.13
CA ASN A 24 9.34 36.51 15.66
C ASN A 24 9.90 35.13 16.01
N PHE A 25 11.17 35.05 16.39
CA PHE A 25 11.84 33.82 16.79
C PHE A 25 12.24 33.88 18.26
N LEU A 26 12.39 32.70 18.88
CA LEU A 26 12.97 32.65 20.22
C LEU A 26 14.37 33.26 20.22
N PRO A 27 14.84 33.85 21.33
CA PRO A 27 16.14 34.52 21.36
C PRO A 27 17.29 33.64 20.86
N GLN A 28 17.28 32.34 21.18
CA GLN A 28 18.30 31.40 20.68
C GLN A 28 18.18 31.16 19.17
N GLU A 29 16.96 31.02 18.64
CA GLU A 29 16.71 30.80 17.21
C GLU A 29 17.02 32.03 16.37
N ALA A 30 16.62 33.21 16.84
CA ALA A 30 16.93 34.47 16.20
C ALA A 30 18.43 34.68 16.06
N GLU A 31 19.19 34.35 17.11
CA GLU A 31 20.64 34.45 17.09
C GLU A 31 21.28 33.44 16.13
N MET A 32 20.73 32.24 16.02
CA MET A 32 21.18 31.26 15.01
C MET A 32 20.89 31.73 13.58
N VAL A 33 19.71 32.29 13.31
CA VAL A 33 19.35 32.82 11.98
C VAL A 33 20.25 33.99 11.59
N LEU A 34 20.53 34.91 12.52
CA LEU A 34 21.39 36.08 12.26
C LEU A 34 22.87 35.71 12.02
N ARG A 35 23.30 34.51 12.44
CA ARG A 35 24.65 33.99 12.18
C ARG A 35 24.82 33.41 10.78
N ILE A 36 23.74 33.18 10.04
CA ILE A 36 23.82 32.68 8.67
C ILE A 36 24.44 33.77 7.79
N PRO A 37 25.61 33.54 7.17
CA PRO A 37 26.25 34.55 6.33
C PRO A 37 25.37 34.87 5.12
N ILE A 38 24.99 36.13 4.98
CA ILE A 38 24.26 36.62 3.80
C ILE A 38 25.29 36.99 2.73
N SER A 39 24.99 36.69 1.46
CA SER A 39 25.83 37.12 0.34
C SER A 39 25.94 38.64 0.32
N VAL A 40 27.18 39.15 0.25
CA VAL A 40 27.49 40.59 0.14
C VAL A 40 26.85 41.21 -1.11
N HIS A 41 26.61 40.40 -2.13
CA HIS A 41 26.00 40.83 -3.39
C HIS A 41 24.47 40.87 -3.38
N LEU A 42 23.82 40.43 -2.28
CA LEU A 42 22.36 40.38 -2.10
C LEU A 42 21.60 40.01 -3.39
N PRO A 43 21.89 38.83 -4.00
CA PRO A 43 21.16 38.40 -5.19
C PRO A 43 19.67 38.25 -4.87
N GLU A 44 18.82 38.43 -5.88
CA GLU A 44 17.39 38.18 -5.70
C GLU A 44 17.12 36.72 -5.32
N ASP A 45 16.23 36.50 -4.36
CA ASP A 45 15.79 35.18 -3.96
C ASP A 45 15.23 34.40 -5.16
N SER A 46 15.66 33.15 -5.28
CA SER A 46 15.16 32.22 -6.29
C SER A 46 14.65 30.94 -5.63
N MET A 47 13.60 30.35 -6.22
CA MET A 47 13.11 29.06 -5.76
C MET A 47 14.14 27.97 -6.09
N ILE A 48 14.73 27.39 -5.04
CA ILE A 48 15.66 26.28 -5.16
C ILE A 48 14.98 24.96 -4.80
N TRP A 49 15.18 23.95 -5.63
CA TRP A 49 14.84 22.58 -5.31
C TRP A 49 15.91 21.98 -4.41
N ALA A 50 15.63 21.90 -3.11
CA ALA A 50 16.58 21.42 -2.09
C ALA A 50 17.15 20.01 -2.36
N TRP A 51 16.47 19.22 -3.18
CA TRP A 51 16.84 17.84 -3.52
C TRP A 51 17.58 17.75 -4.87
N SER A 52 18.20 18.85 -5.31
CA SER A 52 19.08 18.93 -6.47
C SER A 52 20.36 19.68 -6.10
N THR A 53 21.50 19.14 -6.52
CA THR A 53 22.83 19.71 -6.26
C THR A 53 23.01 21.11 -6.84
N HIS A 54 22.26 21.45 -7.90
CA HIS A 54 22.30 22.75 -8.56
C HIS A 54 21.07 23.61 -8.24
N GLY A 55 20.22 23.18 -7.30
CA GLY A 55 18.97 23.87 -6.96
C GLY A 55 17.91 23.90 -8.07
N LYS A 56 18.19 23.33 -9.25
CA LYS A 56 17.22 23.28 -10.36
C LYS A 56 16.23 22.15 -10.19
N PHE A 57 14.95 22.45 -10.38
CA PHE A 57 13.90 21.44 -10.41
C PHE A 57 13.97 20.63 -11.72
N ILE A 58 14.11 19.31 -11.59
CA ILE A 58 14.06 18.37 -12.72
C ILE A 58 13.12 17.24 -12.34
N VAL A 59 12.23 16.84 -13.27
CA VAL A 59 11.25 15.76 -13.06
C VAL A 59 11.90 14.48 -12.52
N LYS A 60 13.09 14.12 -13.02
CA LYS A 60 13.89 12.99 -12.52
C LYS A 60 14.18 13.07 -11.02
N SER A 61 14.60 14.24 -10.54
CA SER A 61 14.89 14.46 -9.12
C SER A 61 13.61 14.43 -8.28
N ALA A 62 12.54 15.08 -8.76
CA ALA A 62 11.23 15.07 -8.10
C ALA A 62 10.66 13.65 -7.98
N TYR A 63 10.78 12.84 -9.03
CA TYR A 63 10.37 11.44 -9.03
C TYR A 63 11.18 10.60 -8.04
N ALA A 64 12.50 10.81 -7.96
CA ALA A 64 13.34 10.12 -6.98
C ALA A 64 12.94 10.44 -5.53
N VAL A 65 12.61 11.71 -5.24
CA VAL A 65 12.11 12.15 -3.93
C VAL A 65 10.74 11.52 -3.64
N ALA A 66 9.82 11.55 -4.60
CA ALA A 66 8.50 10.93 -4.44
C ALA A 66 8.60 9.42 -4.16
N GLN A 67 9.49 8.72 -4.87
CA GLN A 67 9.77 7.29 -4.62
C GLN A 67 10.36 7.05 -3.23
N LYS A 68 11.29 7.89 -2.78
CA LYS A 68 11.85 7.82 -1.42
C LYS A 68 10.76 7.99 -0.37
N TRP A 69 9.91 9.00 -0.52
CA TRP A 69 8.82 9.27 0.44
C TRP A 69 7.75 8.18 0.44
N LEU A 70 7.43 7.60 -0.72
CA LEU A 70 6.54 6.45 -0.80
C LEU A 70 7.12 5.24 -0.05
N LYS A 71 8.42 4.97 -0.20
CA LYS A 71 9.10 3.91 0.55
C LYS A 71 9.10 4.18 2.05
N GLU A 72 9.42 5.41 2.46
CA GLU A 72 9.41 5.80 3.88
C GLU A 72 8.02 5.78 4.49
N ARG A 73 6.99 6.17 3.72
CA ARG A 73 5.58 6.09 4.15
C ARG A 73 5.15 4.65 4.34
N ASN A 74 5.49 3.78 3.38
CA ASN A 74 5.18 2.36 3.48
C ASN A 74 5.93 1.71 4.64
N ALA A 75 7.19 2.11 4.89
CA ALA A 75 7.96 1.64 6.05
C ALA A 75 7.39 2.12 7.40
N ARG A 76 6.68 3.25 7.46
CA ARG A 76 5.99 3.73 8.67
C ARG A 76 4.65 3.06 8.92
N SER A 77 4.06 2.40 7.91
CA SER A 77 2.91 1.51 8.06
C SER A 77 3.29 0.05 8.34
N ASP A 78 4.59 -0.28 8.36
CA ASP A 78 5.07 -1.62 8.72
C ASP A 78 5.13 -1.78 10.24
N ILE A 79 3.98 -2.08 10.85
CA ILE A 79 3.97 -3.08 11.91
C ILE A 79 4.32 -4.41 11.21
N GLY A 80 5.62 -4.74 11.19
CA GLY A 80 6.13 -6.08 10.85
C GLY A 80 6.01 -6.52 9.39
N GLY A 81 6.78 -5.91 8.49
CA GLY A 81 6.84 -6.33 7.08
C GLY A 81 8.27 -6.38 6.54
N SER A 82 9.10 -7.34 6.98
CA SER A 82 10.35 -7.63 6.28
C SER A 82 10.00 -8.02 4.83
N SER A 83 10.24 -7.13 3.88
CA SER A 83 10.23 -7.44 2.45
C SER A 83 11.46 -8.30 2.13
N ASP A 84 11.46 -9.50 2.67
CA ASP A 84 12.42 -10.51 2.28
C ASP A 84 12.08 -10.91 0.84
N SER A 85 12.93 -10.50 -0.09
CA SER A 85 12.84 -10.92 -1.48
C SER A 85 12.75 -12.45 -1.63
N SER A 86 13.23 -13.19 -0.61
CA SER A 86 13.09 -14.65 -0.49
C SER A 86 11.62 -15.09 -0.35
N ARG A 87 10.82 -14.43 0.51
CA ARG A 87 9.42 -14.77 0.79
C ARG A 87 8.57 -14.73 -0.47
N LEU A 88 8.61 -13.58 -1.15
CA LEU A 88 7.90 -13.40 -2.41
C LEU A 88 8.43 -14.36 -3.48
N GLY A 89 9.76 -14.54 -3.57
CA GLY A 89 10.38 -15.48 -4.49
C GLY A 89 9.86 -16.91 -4.35
N SER A 90 9.74 -17.40 -3.12
CA SER A 90 9.24 -18.74 -2.79
C SER A 90 7.77 -18.91 -3.19
N ILE A 91 6.93 -17.91 -2.90
CA ILE A 91 5.50 -17.92 -3.29
C ILE A 91 5.35 -17.92 -4.82
N TRP A 92 6.15 -17.13 -5.54
CA TRP A 92 6.10 -17.12 -7.00
C TRP A 92 6.57 -18.45 -7.59
N LYS A 93 7.65 -19.03 -7.06
CA LYS A 93 8.08 -20.38 -7.47
C LYS A 93 6.96 -21.37 -7.27
N LEU A 94 6.33 -21.40 -6.09
CA LEU A 94 5.19 -22.28 -5.82
C LEU A 94 4.09 -22.12 -6.88
N ILE A 95 3.57 -20.91 -7.07
CA ILE A 95 2.44 -20.63 -7.98
C ILE A 95 2.74 -21.04 -9.42
N TRP A 96 3.94 -20.74 -9.93
CA TRP A 96 4.27 -21.01 -11.33
C TRP A 96 4.56 -22.49 -11.59
N HIS A 97 5.04 -23.24 -10.60
CA HIS A 97 5.31 -24.69 -10.71
C HIS A 97 4.08 -25.57 -10.45
N LEU A 98 2.92 -25.01 -10.04
CA LEU A 98 1.70 -25.81 -9.89
C LEU A 98 1.33 -26.52 -11.20
N ASN A 99 0.99 -27.80 -11.13
CA ASN A 99 0.51 -28.55 -12.29
C ASN A 99 -1.00 -28.33 -12.50
N CYS A 100 -1.40 -27.10 -12.82
CA CYS A 100 -2.79 -26.72 -13.05
C CYS A 100 -2.92 -25.73 -14.23
N LEU A 101 -4.17 -25.44 -14.63
CA LEU A 101 -4.45 -24.53 -15.74
C LEU A 101 -3.84 -23.14 -15.49
N ASN A 102 -3.24 -22.53 -16.51
CA ASN A 102 -2.63 -21.20 -16.43
C ASN A 102 -3.59 -20.12 -15.92
N LYS A 103 -4.90 -20.24 -16.20
CA LYS A 103 -5.92 -19.33 -15.65
C LYS A 103 -5.93 -19.30 -14.12
N ILE A 104 -5.68 -20.45 -13.48
CA ILE A 104 -5.64 -20.59 -12.01
C ILE A 104 -4.34 -20.00 -11.48
N LYS A 105 -3.21 -20.24 -12.14
CA LYS A 105 -1.92 -19.62 -11.79
C LYS A 105 -2.00 -18.09 -11.81
N HIS A 106 -2.54 -17.54 -12.89
CA HIS A 106 -2.76 -16.09 -13.01
C HIS A 106 -3.72 -15.56 -11.94
N PHE A 107 -4.78 -16.30 -11.62
CA PHE A 107 -5.68 -15.95 -10.52
C PHE A 107 -4.92 -15.90 -9.19
N MET A 108 -4.17 -16.94 -8.84
CA MET A 108 -3.38 -17.01 -7.60
C MET A 108 -2.40 -15.85 -7.49
N TRP A 109 -1.66 -15.57 -8.57
CA TRP A 109 -0.75 -14.42 -8.62
C TRP A 109 -1.48 -13.09 -8.39
N ARG A 110 -2.65 -12.90 -9.01
CA ARG A 110 -3.47 -11.68 -8.80
C ARG A 110 -4.04 -11.61 -7.38
N ALA A 111 -4.42 -12.75 -6.80
CA ALA A 111 -4.94 -12.86 -5.44
C ALA A 111 -3.88 -12.48 -4.41
N CYS A 112 -2.67 -13.05 -4.51
CA CYS A 112 -1.54 -12.74 -3.62
C CYS A 112 -1.05 -11.29 -3.77
N ARG A 113 -1.29 -10.66 -4.91
CA ARG A 113 -0.97 -9.24 -5.11
C ARG A 113 -2.10 -8.28 -4.74
N ASN A 114 -3.20 -8.80 -4.19
CA ASN A 114 -4.40 -8.03 -3.85
C ASN A 114 -4.93 -7.18 -5.04
N ILE A 115 -4.78 -7.69 -6.27
CA ILE A 115 -5.18 -6.99 -7.51
C ILE A 115 -6.34 -7.66 -8.25
N LEU A 116 -7.01 -8.63 -7.63
CA LEU A 116 -8.25 -9.18 -8.18
C LEU A 116 -9.25 -8.05 -8.46
N PRO A 117 -10.07 -8.15 -9.51
CA PRO A 117 -11.15 -7.20 -9.77
C PRO A 117 -12.27 -7.40 -8.74
N THR A 118 -11.98 -7.15 -7.47
CA THR A 118 -12.96 -6.92 -6.43
C THR A 118 -13.48 -5.48 -6.59
N LYS A 119 -14.76 -5.27 -6.24
CA LYS A 119 -15.40 -3.94 -6.23
C LYS A 119 -14.64 -2.93 -5.34
N ASN A 120 -13.65 -3.36 -4.56
CA ASN A 120 -12.79 -2.55 -3.71
C ASN A 120 -12.10 -1.40 -4.48
N ARG A 121 -11.71 -1.59 -5.75
CA ARG A 121 -11.15 -0.52 -6.60
C ARG A 121 -12.18 0.49 -7.13
N LEU A 122 -13.46 0.11 -7.14
CA LEU A 122 -14.58 1.02 -7.49
C LEU A 122 -14.98 1.87 -6.27
N MET A 123 -14.83 1.35 -5.05
CA MET A 123 -15.06 2.12 -3.82
C MET A 123 -14.00 3.19 -3.57
N THR A 124 -12.73 2.93 -3.90
CA THR A 124 -11.69 3.99 -3.94
C THR A 124 -12.00 5.08 -4.99
N ARG A 125 -12.98 4.84 -5.87
CA ARG A 125 -13.50 5.79 -6.87
C ARG A 125 -14.94 6.26 -6.56
N GLY A 126 -15.46 6.02 -5.35
CA GLY A 126 -16.72 6.60 -4.87
C GLY A 126 -18.01 5.85 -5.24
N VAL A 127 -17.95 4.59 -5.70
CA VAL A 127 -19.15 3.81 -6.01
C VAL A 127 -19.57 2.97 -4.79
N GLY A 128 -20.52 3.48 -4.01
CA GLY A 128 -21.05 2.81 -2.80
C GLY A 128 -21.88 1.56 -3.10
N SER A 129 -21.80 0.56 -2.23
CA SER A 129 -22.66 -0.64 -2.20
C SER A 129 -22.51 -1.32 -0.84
N GLU A 130 -23.63 -1.67 -0.20
CA GLU A 130 -23.75 -2.01 1.24
C GLU A 130 -23.38 -3.47 1.63
N ASP A 131 -22.82 -4.28 0.73
CA ASP A 131 -22.56 -5.70 1.02
C ASP A 131 -21.09 -5.97 1.38
N CYS A 132 -20.73 -5.88 2.66
CA CYS A 132 -19.39 -6.14 3.18
C CYS A 132 -18.73 -7.44 2.67
N CYS A 133 -19.52 -8.48 2.35
CA CYS A 133 -19.04 -9.76 1.84
C CYS A 133 -18.72 -9.76 0.33
N ALA A 134 -19.39 -8.92 -0.46
CA ALA A 134 -19.12 -8.79 -1.90
C ALA A 134 -17.83 -8.03 -2.21
N LEU A 135 -17.19 -7.42 -1.21
CA LEU A 135 -16.27 -6.29 -1.38
C LEU A 135 -14.80 -6.59 -1.03
N CYS A 136 -14.49 -7.65 -0.30
CA CYS A 136 -13.17 -7.90 0.28
C CYS A 136 -12.55 -9.26 -0.11
N GLY A 137 -11.22 -9.38 0.01
CA GLY A 137 -10.47 -10.62 -0.18
C GLY A 137 -10.94 -11.77 0.73
N HIS A 138 -11.63 -11.45 1.84
CA HIS A 138 -12.24 -12.41 2.76
C HIS A 138 -13.13 -13.46 2.10
N ILE A 139 -13.68 -13.18 0.91
CA ILE A 139 -14.46 -14.19 0.19
C ILE A 139 -13.65 -15.44 -0.20
N LEU A 140 -12.32 -15.33 -0.18
CA LEU A 140 -11.44 -16.46 -0.43
C LEU A 140 -11.15 -17.29 0.83
N TRP A 141 -11.30 -16.76 2.06
CA TRP A 141 -10.92 -17.49 3.29
C TRP A 141 -11.73 -17.17 4.54
N ASP A 142 -12.16 -15.93 4.74
CA ASP A 142 -12.71 -15.46 6.01
C ASP A 142 -14.25 -15.33 6.03
N CYS A 143 -14.92 -15.24 4.88
CA CYS A 143 -16.38 -15.23 4.85
C CYS A 143 -16.97 -16.58 5.29
N GLN A 144 -18.16 -16.57 5.92
CA GLN A 144 -18.80 -17.79 6.43
C GLN A 144 -18.94 -18.89 5.37
N TYR A 145 -19.27 -18.49 4.13
CA TYR A 145 -19.36 -19.42 3.01
C TYR A 145 -17.99 -20.03 2.66
N ALA A 146 -16.94 -19.22 2.59
CA ALA A 146 -15.57 -19.69 2.33
C ALA A 146 -15.11 -20.65 3.43
N LYS A 147 -15.31 -20.29 4.70
CA LYS A 147 -15.04 -21.15 5.86
C LYS A 147 -15.75 -22.50 5.72
N GLY A 148 -17.02 -22.51 5.33
CA GLY A 148 -17.78 -23.73 5.05
C GLY A 148 -17.17 -24.59 3.94
N VAL A 149 -16.75 -23.97 2.83
CA VAL A 149 -16.08 -24.67 1.72
C VAL A 149 -14.74 -25.26 2.16
N TRP A 150 -13.91 -24.49 2.87
CA TRP A 150 -12.62 -24.96 3.35
C TRP A 150 -12.75 -26.10 4.36
N ASN A 151 -13.73 -26.04 5.26
CA ASN A 151 -14.06 -27.14 6.18
C ASN A 151 -14.47 -28.43 5.46
N GLY A 152 -15.00 -28.33 4.24
CA GLY A 152 -15.30 -29.49 3.39
C GLY A 152 -14.08 -30.06 2.66
N THR A 153 -12.94 -29.38 2.69
CA THR A 153 -11.68 -29.86 2.08
C THR A 153 -10.76 -30.51 3.13
N LYS A 154 -9.70 -31.17 2.66
CA LYS A 154 -8.62 -31.67 3.54
C LYS A 154 -7.65 -30.57 3.98
N ILE A 155 -7.84 -29.32 3.53
CA ILE A 155 -6.93 -28.21 3.80
C ILE A 155 -7.43 -27.47 5.03
N LYS A 156 -6.57 -27.40 6.06
CA LYS A 156 -6.83 -26.61 7.26
C LYS A 156 -6.23 -25.23 7.05
N LEU A 157 -7.07 -24.21 7.05
CA LEU A 157 -6.58 -22.83 7.06
C LEU A 157 -6.09 -22.48 8.48
N PRO A 158 -4.98 -21.72 8.59
CA PRO A 158 -4.50 -21.24 9.88
C PRO A 158 -5.57 -20.35 10.52
N TRP A 159 -5.70 -20.45 11.84
CA TRP A 159 -6.55 -19.54 12.60
C TRP A 159 -5.80 -18.23 12.77
N MET A 160 -6.32 -17.15 12.20
CA MET A 160 -5.64 -15.86 12.18
C MET A 160 -6.37 -14.86 13.07
N GLN A 161 -5.66 -14.29 14.05
CA GLN A 161 -6.16 -13.18 14.84
C GLN A 161 -6.08 -11.88 14.02
N GLU A 162 -7.07 -11.01 14.20
CA GLU A 162 -7.07 -9.63 13.69
C GLU A 162 -5.76 -8.91 14.06
N PRO A 163 -5.23 -8.02 13.19
CA PRO A 163 -5.91 -7.38 12.07
C PRO A 163 -5.77 -8.09 10.72
N LEU A 164 -6.81 -7.94 9.86
CA LEU A 164 -6.87 -8.18 8.41
C LEU A 164 -5.58 -8.70 7.74
N HIS A 165 -5.50 -10.01 7.51
CA HIS A 165 -4.43 -10.65 6.74
C HIS A 165 -4.73 -10.61 5.24
N GLU A 166 -3.72 -10.34 4.40
CA GLU A 166 -3.89 -10.48 2.96
C GLU A 166 -3.84 -11.96 2.54
N PHE A 167 -4.34 -12.27 1.34
CA PHE A 167 -4.30 -13.65 0.83
C PHE A 167 -2.88 -14.22 0.79
N ILE A 168 -1.88 -13.37 0.57
CA ILE A 168 -0.48 -13.77 0.52
C ILE A 168 0.05 -14.21 1.89
N ASP A 169 -0.47 -13.65 2.98
CA ASP A 169 -0.09 -14.02 4.34
C ASP A 169 -0.59 -15.42 4.68
N ILE A 170 -1.79 -15.77 4.23
CA ILE A 170 -2.35 -17.13 4.36
C ILE A 170 -1.52 -18.13 3.58
N VAL A 171 -1.19 -17.80 2.34
CA VAL A 171 -0.36 -18.68 1.50
C VAL A 171 0.98 -18.91 2.17
N TRP A 172 1.57 -17.86 2.73
CA TRP A 172 2.85 -17.95 3.43
C TRP A 172 2.77 -18.80 4.70
N GLU A 173 1.82 -18.53 5.58
CA GLU A 173 1.63 -19.30 6.81
C GLU A 173 1.39 -20.79 6.47
N ILE A 174 0.58 -21.08 5.45
CA ILE A 174 0.37 -22.46 5.03
C ILE A 174 1.67 -23.12 4.53
N MET A 175 2.50 -22.39 3.80
CA MET A 175 3.81 -22.88 3.34
C MET A 175 4.76 -23.18 4.51
N GLU A 176 4.74 -22.37 5.57
CA GLU A 176 5.63 -22.55 6.72
C GLU A 176 5.14 -23.62 7.70
N SER A 177 3.84 -23.65 7.99
CA SER A 177 3.28 -24.52 9.02
C SER A 177 2.92 -25.93 8.52
N TYR A 178 2.74 -26.11 7.21
CA TYR A 178 2.23 -27.37 6.65
C TYR A 178 3.06 -27.86 5.44
N PRO A 179 3.98 -28.82 5.62
CA PRO A 179 4.87 -29.27 4.55
C PRO A 179 4.19 -30.09 3.44
N ASN A 180 3.02 -30.69 3.72
CA ASN A 180 2.34 -31.64 2.82
C ASN A 180 0.99 -31.12 2.30
N VAL A 181 0.94 -29.85 1.91
CA VAL A 181 -0.29 -29.23 1.41
C VAL A 181 -0.49 -29.59 -0.06
N ASP A 182 -1.71 -30.03 -0.39
CA ASP A 182 -2.14 -30.13 -1.78
C ASP A 182 -2.43 -28.72 -2.32
N TRP A 183 -1.40 -28.10 -2.88
CA TRP A 183 -1.48 -26.75 -3.43
C TRP A 183 -2.34 -26.65 -4.69
N ILE A 184 -2.54 -27.75 -5.41
CA ILE A 184 -3.45 -27.79 -6.56
C ILE A 184 -4.89 -27.69 -6.03
N LEU A 185 -5.25 -28.49 -5.04
CA LEU A 185 -6.54 -28.41 -4.36
C LEU A 185 -6.76 -27.03 -3.76
N PHE A 186 -5.75 -26.44 -3.10
CA PHE A 186 -5.82 -25.09 -2.56
C PHE A 186 -6.16 -24.06 -3.64
N ALA A 187 -5.38 -24.04 -4.72
CA ALA A 187 -5.53 -23.06 -5.79
C ALA A 187 -6.86 -23.22 -6.55
N VAL A 188 -7.29 -24.46 -6.81
CA VAL A 188 -8.57 -24.76 -7.45
C VAL A 188 -9.74 -24.36 -6.55
N THR A 189 -9.66 -24.59 -5.24
CA THR A 189 -10.71 -24.23 -4.27
C THR A 189 -10.86 -22.71 -4.18
N ALA A 190 -9.73 -21.99 -4.02
CA ALA A 190 -9.73 -20.52 -4.01
C ALA A 190 -10.27 -19.94 -5.32
N TRP A 191 -9.87 -20.51 -6.47
CA TRP A 191 -10.41 -20.09 -7.77
C TRP A 191 -11.91 -20.38 -7.89
N SER A 192 -12.39 -21.51 -7.37
CA SER A 192 -13.80 -21.89 -7.41
C SER A 192 -14.66 -20.97 -6.56
N LEU A 193 -14.19 -20.59 -5.37
CA LEU A 193 -14.82 -19.55 -4.53
C LEU A 193 -14.95 -18.23 -5.28
N TRP A 194 -13.85 -17.76 -5.88
CA TRP A 194 -13.83 -16.54 -6.68
C TRP A 194 -14.77 -16.59 -7.89
N SER A 195 -14.75 -17.72 -8.62
CA SER A 195 -15.56 -17.93 -9.80
C SER A 195 -17.06 -17.97 -9.46
N ASN A 196 -17.42 -18.65 -8.36
CA ASN A 196 -18.80 -18.70 -7.87
C ASN A 196 -19.30 -17.31 -7.46
N ARG A 197 -18.48 -16.52 -6.76
CA ARG A 197 -18.79 -15.11 -6.47
C ARG A 197 -19.10 -14.34 -7.75
N ASN A 198 -18.20 -14.40 -8.74
CA ASN A 198 -18.37 -13.63 -9.96
C ASN A 198 -19.61 -14.06 -10.74
N SER A 199 -19.91 -15.36 -10.76
CA SER A 199 -21.15 -15.91 -11.35
C SER A 199 -22.39 -15.37 -10.63
N ALA A 200 -22.38 -15.34 -9.29
CA ALA A 200 -23.49 -14.81 -8.50
C ALA A 200 -23.71 -13.29 -8.74
N ILE A 201 -22.63 -12.51 -8.80
CA ILE A 201 -22.69 -11.05 -8.96
C ILE A 201 -23.07 -10.63 -10.39
N HIS A 202 -22.52 -11.28 -11.41
CA HIS A 202 -22.63 -10.83 -12.79
C HIS A 202 -23.67 -11.61 -13.62
N GLU A 203 -23.93 -12.86 -13.26
CA GLU A 203 -24.83 -13.74 -14.02
C GLU A 203 -26.12 -14.09 -13.27
N GLY A 204 -26.25 -13.67 -11.99
CA GLY A 204 -27.38 -14.01 -11.13
C GLY A 204 -27.49 -15.51 -10.80
N LYS A 205 -26.42 -16.28 -11.03
CA LYS A 205 -26.38 -17.74 -10.84
C LYS A 205 -25.39 -18.07 -9.73
N SER A 206 -25.88 -18.46 -8.56
CA SER A 206 -25.04 -19.08 -7.54
C SER A 206 -25.07 -20.60 -7.71
N LYS A 207 -23.91 -21.27 -7.60
CA LYS A 207 -23.83 -22.74 -7.65
C LYS A 207 -24.11 -23.40 -6.28
N GLY A 208 -24.81 -22.69 -5.38
CA GLY A 208 -25.14 -23.16 -4.03
C GLY A 208 -26.52 -23.79 -3.97
N LYS A 209 -26.62 -25.00 -3.40
CA LYS A 209 -27.90 -25.63 -3.05
C LYS A 209 -28.72 -24.70 -2.16
N LYS A 210 -30.03 -24.60 -2.45
CA LYS A 210 -31.04 -24.21 -1.47
C LYS A 210 -30.87 -25.15 -0.26
N PHE A 211 -30.52 -24.58 0.89
CA PHE A 211 -30.76 -25.25 2.16
C PHE A 211 -32.22 -25.04 2.53
#